data_AF-A0A0Q8DC64-F1
#
_entry.id   AF-A0A0Q8DC64-F1
#
_cell.length_a   1.000
_cell.length_b   1.000
_cell.length_c   1.000
_cell.angle_alpha   90.00
_cell.angle_beta   90.00
_cell.angle_gamma   90.00
#
_symmetry.space_group_name_H-M   'P 1'
#
loop_
_entity.id
_entity.type
_entity.pdbx_description
1 polymer ?
#
loop_
_entity_poly.entity_id
_entity_poly.type
_entity_poly.pdbx_seq_one_letter_code
_entity_poly.pdbx_strand_id
1 'polypeptide(L)' 'MFHERFDEAAARVLKDDSMDAARSLEGVLLDDYPGDERVEVLLEALALYNPSEGPPYVNAEGLRGAVRAAWSRLGAPASE' A
#
# COMPACT_ATOMS: atom_id res chain seq x y z
N MET A 1 10.62 0.04 -14.45
CA MET A 1 9.62 -1.03 -14.64
C MET A 1 8.88 -1.36 -13.34
N PHE A 2 9.55 -1.38 -12.18
CA PHE A 2 8.95 -1.66 -10.85
C PHE A 2 7.83 -0.68 -10.40
N HIS A 3 7.85 0.57 -10.84
CA HIS A 3 6.80 1.53 -10.48
C HIS A 3 5.45 1.24 -11.15
N GLU A 4 5.42 0.66 -12.35
CA GLU A 4 4.17 0.45 -13.09
C GLU A 4 3.28 -0.62 -12.41
N ARG A 5 3.90 -1.70 -11.91
CA ARG A 5 3.19 -2.74 -11.12
C ARG A 5 2.65 -2.19 -9.81
N PHE A 6 3.42 -1.34 -9.14
CA PHE A 6 2.98 -0.65 -7.93
C PHE A 6 1.80 0.27 -8.22
N ASP A 7 1.91 1.13 -9.24
CA ASP A 7 0.87 2.08 -9.62
C ASP A 7 -0.46 1.37 -9.96
N GLU A 8 -0.40 0.25 -10.70
CA GLU A 8 -1.58 -0.55 -11.03
C GLU A 8 -2.23 -1.16 -9.78
N ALA A 9 -1.45 -1.80 -8.92
CA ALA A 9 -1.95 -2.42 -7.70
C ALA A 9 -2.49 -1.37 -6.70
N ALA A 10 -1.80 -0.24 -6.55
CA ALA A 10 -2.23 0.89 -5.74
C ALA A 10 -3.55 1.49 -6.27
N ALA A 11 -3.65 1.70 -7.58
CA ALA A 11 -4.87 2.19 -8.21
C ALA A 11 -6.06 1.24 -8.01
N ARG A 12 -5.80 -0.08 -7.97
CA ARG A 12 -6.83 -1.08 -7.66
C ARG A 12 -7.35 -0.94 -6.24
N VAL A 13 -6.49 -0.84 -5.22
CA VAL A 13 -6.89 -0.62 -3.82
C VAL A 13 -7.68 0.69 -3.63
N LEU A 14 -7.37 1.73 -4.40
CA LEU A 14 -8.12 2.98 -4.34
C LEU A 14 -9.56 2.86 -4.90
N LYS A 15 -9.84 1.86 -5.74
CA LYS A 15 -11.15 1.61 -6.35
C LYS A 15 -11.92 0.49 -5.66
N ASP A 16 -11.22 -0.51 -5.15
CA ASP A 16 -11.74 -1.76 -4.60
C ASP A 16 -11.11 -1.99 -3.21
N ASP A 17 -11.94 -2.01 -2.18
CA ASP A 17 -11.56 -2.26 -0.79
C ASP A 17 -11.61 -3.75 -0.41
N SER A 18 -11.55 -4.64 -1.41
CA SER A 18 -11.41 -6.06 -1.17
C SER A 18 -10.06 -6.43 -0.56
N MET A 19 -10.08 -7.47 0.27
CA MET A 19 -8.86 -8.11 0.78
C MET A 19 -7.95 -8.61 -0.35
N ASP A 20 -8.52 -8.97 -1.51
CA ASP A 20 -7.76 -9.44 -2.65
C ASP A 20 -6.97 -8.30 -3.32
N ALA A 21 -7.55 -7.11 -3.43
CA ALA A 21 -6.82 -5.93 -3.90
C ALA A 21 -5.65 -5.59 -2.95
N ALA A 22 -5.89 -5.63 -1.64
CA ALA A 22 -4.86 -5.40 -0.63
C ALA A 22 -3.72 -6.42 -0.72
N ARG A 23 -4.03 -7.73 -0.77
CA ARG A 23 -3.03 -8.79 -0.92
C ARG A 23 -2.23 -8.68 -2.21
N SER A 24 -2.87 -8.28 -3.31
CA SER A 24 -2.18 -8.06 -4.57
C SER A 24 -1.16 -6.93 -4.46
N LEU A 25 -1.48 -5.85 -3.75
CA LEU A 25 -0.55 -4.75 -3.50
C LEU A 25 0.59 -5.16 -2.56
N GLU A 26 0.27 -5.90 -1.49
CA GLU A 26 1.27 -6.45 -0.57
C GLU A 26 2.31 -7.31 -1.31
N GLY A 27 1.88 -8.20 -2.19
CA GLY A 27 2.78 -9.02 -3.01
C GLY A 27 3.73 -8.18 -3.88
N VAL A 28 3.21 -7.12 -4.52
CA VAL A 28 4.05 -6.20 -5.31
C VAL A 28 5.08 -5.48 -4.45
N LEU A 29 4.71 -5.05 -3.24
CA LEU A 29 5.63 -4.39 -2.32
C LEU A 29 6.76 -5.32 -1.86
N LEU A 30 6.42 -6.57 -1.53
CA LEU A 30 7.40 -7.57 -1.10
C LEU A 30 8.35 -8.00 -2.23
N ASP A 31 7.85 -8.07 -3.47
CA ASP A 31 8.64 -8.44 -4.64
C ASP A 31 9.57 -7.30 -5.11
N ASP A 32 9.01 -6.09 -5.26
CA ASP A 32 9.64 -4.99 -5.99
C ASP A 32 10.30 -3.95 -5.07
N TYR A 33 9.93 -3.91 -3.78
CA TYR A 33 10.43 -2.94 -2.79
C TYR A 33 10.90 -3.61 -1.47
N PRO A 34 11.72 -4.68 -1.53
CA PRO A 34 12.15 -5.37 -0.32
C PRO A 34 13.02 -4.47 0.56
N GLY A 35 12.53 -4.16 1.76
CA GLY A 35 13.25 -3.33 2.74
C GLY A 35 13.25 -1.84 2.42
N ASP A 36 12.40 -1.35 1.52
CA ASP A 36 12.28 0.08 1.25
C ASP A 36 11.44 0.77 2.34
N GLU A 37 12.10 1.59 3.15
CA GLU A 37 11.49 2.33 4.26
C GLU A 37 10.33 3.24 3.81
N ARG A 38 10.30 3.65 2.54
CA ARG A 38 9.23 4.51 2.01
C ARG A 38 7.87 3.81 1.97
N VAL A 39 7.86 2.47 1.90
CA VAL A 39 6.63 1.65 1.84
C VAL A 39 6.36 0.85 3.11
N GLU A 40 7.24 0.92 4.12
CA GLU A 40 7.11 0.15 5.37
C GLU A 40 5.77 0.39 6.07
N VAL A 41 5.38 1.67 6.23
CA VAL A 41 4.07 2.04 6.80
C VAL A 41 2.88 1.48 6.00
N LEU A 42 3.02 1.36 4.68
CA LEU A 42 1.99 0.77 3.84
C LEU A 42 1.93 -0.75 4.03
N LEU A 43 3.07 -1.43 4.15
CA LEU A 43 3.13 -2.86 4.47
C LEU A 43 2.48 -3.16 5.83
N GLU A 44 2.75 -2.34 6.85
CA GLU A 44 2.09 -2.47 8.16
C GLU A 44 0.56 -2.29 8.05
N ALA A 45 0.12 -1.28 7.29
CA ALA A 45 -1.30 -1.03 7.08
C ALA A 45 -2.00 -2.18 6.34
N LEU A 46 -1.31 -2.83 5.39
CA LEU A 46 -1.80 -4.00 4.67
C LEU A 46 -1.89 -5.23 5.58
N ALA A 47 -0.89 -5.46 6.43
CA ALA A 47 -0.89 -6.57 7.39
C ALA A 47 -2.03 -6.46 8.42
N LEU A 48 -2.42 -5.23 8.76
CA LEU A 48 -3.52 -4.93 9.68
C LEU A 48 -4.85 -4.66 8.96
N TYR A 49 -4.92 -4.83 7.65
CA TYR A 49 -6.10 -4.47 6.89
C TYR A 49 -7.27 -5.42 7.15
N ASN A 50 -8.37 -4.87 7.66
CA ASN A 50 -9.64 -5.56 7.72
C ASN A 50 -10.79 -4.55 7.53
N PRO A 51 -11.44 -4.51 6.36
CA PRO A 51 -12.49 -3.54 6.08
C PRO A 51 -13.77 -3.76 6.89
N SER A 52 -13.96 -4.95 7.47
CA SER A 52 -15.16 -5.31 8.25
C SER A 52 -14.98 -5.13 9.76
N GLU A 53 -13.76 -4.85 10.23
CA GLU A 53 -13.45 -4.71 11.65
C GLU A 53 -12.95 -3.29 11.98
N GLY A 54 -13.21 -2.86 13.22
CA GLY A 54 -12.73 -1.58 13.74
C GLY A 54 -11.33 -1.71 14.37
N PRO A 55 -10.88 -0.70 15.13
CA PRO A 55 -9.64 -0.77 15.87
C PRO A 55 -9.53 -2.08 16.67
N PRO A 56 -8.38 -2.78 16.64
CA PRO A 56 -7.04 -2.33 16.23
C PRO A 56 -6.71 -2.44 14.72
N TYR A 57 -7.66 -2.80 13.87
CA TYR A 57 -7.43 -2.99 12.43
C TYR A 57 -7.52 -1.70 11.62
N VAL A 58 -6.91 -1.74 10.43
CA VAL A 58 -6.98 -0.66 9.44
C VAL A 58 -8.19 -0.88 8.54
N ASN A 59 -9.06 0.13 8.47
CA ASN A 59 -10.22 0.12 7.58
C ASN A 59 -9.85 0.63 6.16
N ALA A 60 -10.80 0.61 5.23
CA ALA A 60 -10.59 1.03 3.84
C ALA A 60 -10.07 2.46 3.70
N GLU A 61 -10.53 3.38 4.55
CA GLU A 61 -10.08 4.78 4.52
C GLU A 61 -8.61 4.89 4.95
N GLY A 62 -8.24 4.23 6.06
CA GLY A 62 -6.88 4.18 6.56
C GLY A 62 -5.91 3.58 5.54
N LEU A 63 -6.30 2.47 4.90
CA LEU A 63 -5.48 1.85 3.87
C LEU A 63 -5.29 2.78 2.66
N ARG A 64 -6.35 3.42 2.17
CA ARG A 64 -6.25 4.39 1.05
C ARG A 64 -5.34 5.57 1.40
N GLY A 65 -5.36 6.02 2.66
CA GLY A 65 -4.43 7.04 3.17
C GLY A 65 -2.97 6.59 3.09
N ALA A 66 -2.68 5.37 3.58
CA ALA A 66 -1.34 4.78 3.53
C ALA A 66 -0.84 4.60 2.09
N VAL A 67 -1.72 4.15 1.18
CA VAL A 67 -1.39 3.99 -0.25
C VAL A 67 -0.96 5.32 -0.88
N ARG A 68 -1.75 6.39 -0.68
CA ARG A 68 -1.42 7.72 -1.21
C ARG A 68 -0.12 8.28 -0.63
N ALA A 69 0.13 8.05 0.66
CA ALA A 69 1.36 8.47 1.31
C ALA A 69 2.58 7.77 0.73
N ALA A 70 2.52 6.45 0.54
CA ALA A 70 3.59 5.69 -0.11
C ALA A 70 3.80 6.15 -1.56
N TRP A 71 2.71 6.37 -2.31
CA TRP A 71 2.79 6.86 -3.69
C TRP A 71 3.51 8.21 -3.78
N SER A 72 3.22 9.13 -2.87
CA SER A 72 3.90 10.42 -2.80
C SER A 72 5.38 10.29 -2.42
N ARG A 73 5.75 9.35 -1.54
CA ARG A 73 7.14 9.14 -1.11
C ARG A 73 7.99 8.48 -2.19
N LEU A 74 7.41 7.56 -2.95
CA LEU A 74 8.08 6.90 -4.07
C LEU A 74 8.33 7.87 -5.23
N GLY A 75 7.40 8.81 -5.47
CA GLY A 75 7.53 9.84 -6.50
C GLY A 75 8.34 11.09 -6.08
N ALA A 76 8.65 11.25 -4.80
CA ALA A 76 9.54 12.33 -4.35
C ALA A 76 10.99 11.99 -4.71
N PRO A 77 11.79 12.96 -5.22
CA PRO A 77 13.23 12.73 -5.35
C PRO A 77 13.77 12.38 -3.96
N ALA A 78 14.58 11.31 -3.87
CA ALA A 78 15.23 10.94 -2.62
C ALA A 78 16.04 12.17 -2.15
N SER A 79 15.57 12.84 -1.10
CA SER A 79 16.31 13.94 -0.50
C SER A 79 17.59 13.35 0.08
N GLU A 80 18.72 13.64 -0.58
CA GLU A 80 20.09 13.38 -0.12
C GLU A 80 20.42 14.10 1.20
#